data_AF-A0A2D4K666-F1
#
_entry.id   AF-A0A2D4K666-F1
#
_cell.length_a   1.000
_cell.length_b   1.000
_cell.length_c   1.000
_cell.angle_alpha   90.00
_cell.angle_beta   90.00
_cell.angle_gamma   90.00
#
_symmetry.space_group_name_H-M   'P 1'
#
loop_
_entity.id
_entity.type
_entity.pdbx_description
1 polymer ?
#
loop_
_entity_poly.entity_id
_entity_poly.type
_entity_poly.pdbx_seq_one_letter_code
_entity_poly.pdbx_strand_id
1 'polypeptide(L)'
;KATCNVPSPGRGRAKDSKCILVTSKKEQEEKERYNLEKEKMMNKAIEEVQSWDEKMFAKKINELQKQQIKILDSKKKTTVAKPWKDNRVLLCGKCKTKACSTEDLRVIEESHYTALGEKFKTRYTTKPQAPEDYGKFKKKSKLHCISCDYDWGIIVKYKGFEDMPLIKIERFSVQDVVSNKQFRFRKWKDVDFAVKDFDFEELPY
;
A
#
# COMPACT_ATOMS: atom_id res chain seq x y z
N LYS A 1 23.52 4.97 16.19
CA LYS A 1 23.38 4.96 14.70
C LYS A 1 22.56 6.17 14.30
N ALA A 2 23.21 7.27 13.94
CA ALA A 2 22.57 8.42 13.30
C ALA A 2 23.20 8.53 11.91
N THR A 3 22.49 8.08 10.89
CA THR A 3 22.89 8.25 9.49
C THR A 3 22.03 9.37 8.92
N CYS A 4 22.56 10.59 8.91
CA CYS A 4 22.01 11.65 8.10
C CYS A 4 22.42 11.37 6.65
N ASN A 5 21.54 10.75 5.87
CA ASN A 5 21.65 10.77 4.41
C ASN A 5 21.29 12.20 3.97
N VAL A 6 22.28 12.95 3.45
CA VAL A 6 22.19 14.34 2.99
C VAL A 6 21.51 15.26 4.02
N PRO A 7 22.26 15.79 4.99
CA PRO A 7 21.80 16.88 5.83
C PRO A 7 21.46 18.07 4.92
N SER A 8 20.18 18.41 4.81
CA SER A 8 19.77 19.66 4.16
C SER A 8 20.61 20.80 4.77
N PRO A 9 21.43 21.53 3.99
CA PRO A 9 22.22 22.65 4.48
C PRO A 9 21.36 23.68 5.26
N GLY A 10 20.05 23.67 5.04
CA GLY A 10 19.09 24.52 5.73
C GLY A 10 18.74 24.18 7.18
N ARG A 11 19.35 23.17 7.84
CA ARG A 11 19.17 22.96 9.30
C ARG A 11 20.16 23.77 10.13
N GLY A 12 21.40 23.92 9.66
CA GLY A 12 22.38 24.84 10.22
C GLY A 12 22.39 26.13 9.39
N ARG A 13 21.60 27.13 9.81
CA ARG A 13 21.51 28.43 9.10
C ARG A 13 22.40 29.51 9.69
N ALA A 14 22.87 29.30 10.92
CA ALA A 14 23.82 30.21 11.55
C ALA A 14 25.12 30.22 10.75
N LYS A 15 25.75 31.40 10.69
CA LYS A 15 27.09 31.56 10.14
C LYS A 15 28.03 30.58 10.86
N ASP A 16 28.88 29.90 10.10
CA ASP A 16 29.85 28.91 10.59
C ASP A 16 29.24 27.60 11.15
N SER A 17 27.99 27.29 10.83
CA SER A 17 27.43 25.97 11.14
C SER A 17 28.19 24.86 10.40
N LYS A 18 28.44 23.76 11.10
CA LYS A 18 29.21 22.61 10.57
C LYS A 18 28.32 21.41 10.41
N CYS A 19 28.56 20.68 9.33
CA CYS A 19 27.96 19.38 9.12
C CYS A 19 29.05 18.34 8.82
N ILE A 20 29.15 17.33 9.67
CA ILE A 20 30.23 16.34 9.63
C ILE A 20 29.62 14.95 9.46
N LEU A 21 30.06 14.23 8.42
CA LEU A 21 29.74 12.83 8.22
C LEU A 21 30.75 11.97 8.99
N VAL A 22 30.30 11.24 10.01
CA VAL A 22 31.11 10.26 10.74
C VAL A 22 30.65 8.86 10.35
N THR A 23 31.49 8.12 9.62
CA THR A 23 31.20 6.75 9.20
C THR A 23 32.47 5.90 9.14
N SER A 24 32.34 4.61 9.43
CA SER A 24 33.38 3.60 9.21
C SER A 24 33.20 2.86 7.89
N LYS A 25 32.21 3.24 7.07
CA LYS A 25 31.84 2.56 5.82
C LYS A 25 32.22 3.41 4.62
N LYS A 26 33.17 2.92 3.83
CA LYS A 26 33.64 3.59 2.61
C LYS A 26 32.51 3.87 1.60
N GLU A 27 31.56 2.95 1.45
CA GLU A 27 30.39 3.12 0.58
C GLU A 27 29.57 4.38 0.92
N GLN A 28 29.50 4.76 2.20
CA GLN A 28 28.74 5.93 2.63
C GLN A 28 29.48 7.23 2.33
N GLU A 29 30.79 7.23 2.48
CA GLU A 29 31.66 8.34 2.09
C GLU A 29 31.59 8.59 0.57
N GLU A 30 31.76 7.54 -0.23
CA GLU A 30 31.70 7.63 -1.70
C GLU A 30 30.33 8.11 -2.17
N LYS A 31 29.26 7.64 -1.54
CA LYS A 31 27.90 8.09 -1.82
C LYS A 31 27.72 9.58 -1.51
N GLU A 32 28.29 10.08 -0.41
CA GLU A 32 28.19 11.50 -0.07
C GLU A 32 28.97 12.37 -1.05
N ARG A 33 30.18 11.95 -1.43
CA ARG A 33 30.96 12.62 -2.48
C ARG A 33 30.19 12.70 -3.79
N TYR A 34 29.57 11.59 -4.19
CA TYR A 34 28.76 11.55 -5.40
C TYR A 34 27.49 12.41 -5.31
N ASN A 35 26.87 12.54 -4.14
CA ASN A 35 25.72 13.44 -3.94
C ASN A 35 26.12 14.91 -4.09
N LEU A 36 27.30 15.32 -3.59
CA LEU A 36 27.82 16.67 -3.78
C LEU A 36 28.08 16.99 -5.26
N GLU A 37 28.58 16.02 -6.01
CA GLU A 37 28.75 16.14 -7.46
C GLU A 37 27.39 16.26 -8.18
N LYS A 38 26.40 15.47 -7.76
CA LYS A 38 25.02 15.57 -8.27
C LYS A 38 24.38 16.92 -8.02
N GLU A 39 24.60 17.52 -6.85
CA GLU A 39 24.10 18.86 -6.56
C GLU A 39 24.69 19.90 -7.52
N LYS A 40 26.01 19.83 -7.77
CA LYS A 40 26.65 20.70 -8.77
C LYS A 40 26.11 20.49 -10.18
N MET A 41 25.92 19.24 -10.59
CA MET A 41 25.33 18.91 -11.90
C MET A 41 23.88 19.39 -12.01
N MET A 42 23.09 19.26 -10.94
CA MET A 42 21.72 19.73 -10.89
C MET A 42 21.65 21.25 -11.07
N ASN A 43 22.48 22.02 -10.36
CA ASN A 43 22.48 23.48 -10.49
C ASN A 43 22.87 23.92 -11.91
N LYS A 44 23.89 23.28 -12.51
CA LYS A 44 24.25 23.54 -13.92
C LYS A 44 23.11 23.22 -14.88
N ALA A 45 22.45 22.08 -14.71
CA ALA A 45 21.32 21.71 -15.55
C ALA A 45 20.14 22.70 -15.41
N ILE A 46 19.91 23.24 -14.21
CA ILE A 46 18.90 24.29 -14.00
C ILE A 46 19.27 25.56 -14.75
N GLU A 47 20.52 26.03 -14.61
CA GLU A 47 21.02 27.22 -15.33
C GLU A 47 20.90 27.05 -16.85
N GLU A 48 21.30 25.88 -17.37
CA GLU A 48 21.15 25.54 -18.78
C GLU A 48 19.70 25.58 -19.25
N VAL A 49 18.77 24.97 -18.49
CA VAL A 49 17.35 24.97 -18.83
C VAL A 49 16.74 26.36 -18.73
N GLN A 50 17.15 27.17 -17.75
CA GLN A 50 16.71 28.57 -17.60
C GLN A 50 17.22 29.46 -18.75
N SER A 51 18.32 29.08 -19.41
CA SER A 51 18.86 29.80 -20.55
C SER A 51 18.12 29.55 -21.87
N TRP A 52 17.22 28.56 -21.92
CA TRP A 52 16.48 28.24 -23.14
C TRP A 52 15.47 29.32 -23.49
N ASP A 53 15.22 29.50 -24.79
CA ASP A 53 14.13 30.34 -25.24
C ASP A 53 12.77 29.72 -24.88
N GLU A 54 11.78 30.57 -24.62
CA GLU A 54 10.46 30.14 -24.16
C GLU A 54 9.77 29.19 -25.14
N LYS A 55 9.99 29.35 -26.46
CA LYS A 55 9.39 28.50 -27.49
C LYS A 55 10.01 27.10 -27.48
N MET A 56 11.33 27.00 -27.39
CA MET A 56 12.05 25.73 -27.26
C MET A 56 11.66 25.03 -25.96
N PHE A 57 11.63 25.76 -24.85
CA PHE A 57 11.24 25.23 -23.55
C PHE A 57 9.81 24.68 -23.59
N ALA A 58 8.84 25.46 -24.05
CA ALA A 58 7.45 25.03 -24.17
C ALA A 58 7.29 23.82 -25.10
N LYS A 59 7.99 23.81 -26.24
CA LYS A 59 8.01 22.67 -27.16
C LYS A 59 8.53 21.41 -26.46
N LYS A 60 9.63 21.51 -25.72
CA LYS A 60 10.24 20.36 -25.05
C LYS A 60 9.36 19.80 -23.94
N ILE A 61 8.73 20.67 -23.14
CA ILE A 61 7.76 20.27 -22.13
C ILE A 61 6.58 19.54 -22.77
N ASN A 62 6.05 20.05 -23.89
CA ASN A 62 4.94 19.42 -24.60
C ASN A 62 5.30 18.02 -25.11
N GLU A 63 6.50 17.84 -25.68
CA GLU A 63 7.02 16.54 -26.10
C GLU A 63 7.08 15.54 -24.94
N LEU A 64 7.67 15.94 -23.81
CA LEU A 64 7.81 15.09 -22.62
C LEU A 64 6.44 14.71 -22.04
N GLN A 65 5.51 15.67 -21.95
CA GLN A 65 4.15 15.42 -21.49
C GLN A 65 3.41 14.43 -22.40
N LYS A 66 3.52 14.60 -23.73
CA LYS A 66 2.93 13.65 -24.70
C LYS A 66 3.51 12.25 -24.56
N GLN A 67 4.82 12.13 -24.36
CA GLN A 67 5.46 10.82 -24.12
C GLN A 67 4.94 10.20 -22.82
N GLN A 68 4.82 10.98 -21.75
CA GLN A 68 4.32 10.51 -20.47
C GLN A 68 2.87 10.03 -20.57
N ILE A 69 2.00 10.77 -21.27
CA ILE A 69 0.61 10.36 -21.52
C ILE A 69 0.58 9.01 -22.24
N LYS A 70 1.38 8.82 -23.30
CA LYS A 70 1.47 7.54 -24.02
C LYS A 70 1.89 6.37 -23.11
N ILE A 71 2.84 6.60 -22.20
CA ILE A 71 3.30 5.59 -21.23
C ILE A 71 2.20 5.27 -20.21
N LEU A 72 1.43 6.26 -19.77
CA LEU A 72 0.33 6.05 -18.83
C LEU A 72 -0.83 5.32 -19.49
N ASP A 73 -1.18 5.67 -20.73
CA ASP A 73 -2.25 5.02 -21.49
C ASP A 73 -1.91 3.57 -21.82
N SER A 74 -0.65 3.26 -22.16
CA SER A 74 -0.22 1.88 -22.37
C SER A 74 -0.29 1.04 -21.10
N LYS A 75 -0.05 1.63 -19.93
CA LYS A 75 -0.22 0.98 -18.61
C LYS A 75 -1.68 0.84 -18.20
N LYS A 76 -2.58 1.74 -18.61
CA LYS A 76 -4.02 1.59 -18.38
C LYS A 76 -4.62 0.50 -19.25
N LYS A 77 -4.15 0.34 -20.49
CA LYS A 77 -4.61 -0.73 -21.40
C LYS A 77 -4.33 -2.15 -20.88
N THR A 78 -3.41 -2.33 -19.94
CA THR A 78 -3.08 -3.64 -19.36
C THR A 78 -3.87 -4.00 -18.09
N THR A 79 -4.74 -3.12 -17.57
CA THR A 79 -5.69 -3.50 -16.51
C THR A 79 -6.84 -4.29 -17.10
N VAL A 80 -6.56 -5.51 -17.54
CA VAL A 80 -7.59 -6.50 -17.89
C VAL A 80 -8.49 -6.67 -16.66
N ALA A 81 -9.81 -6.58 -16.86
CA ALA A 81 -10.78 -6.84 -15.81
C ALA A 81 -10.48 -8.22 -15.20
N LYS A 82 -10.27 -8.28 -13.89
CA LYS A 82 -9.93 -9.56 -13.25
C LYS A 82 -11.15 -10.47 -13.32
N PRO A 83 -10.98 -11.75 -13.66
CA PRO A 83 -12.09 -12.67 -13.76
C PRO A 83 -12.72 -12.90 -12.39
N TRP A 84 -14.00 -13.28 -12.40
CA TRP A 84 -14.67 -13.80 -11.22
C TRP A 84 -14.20 -15.22 -10.93
N LYS A 85 -13.88 -15.49 -9.67
CA LYS A 85 -13.44 -16.80 -9.19
C LYS A 85 -14.09 -17.07 -7.83
N ASP A 86 -15.21 -17.76 -7.87
CA ASP A 86 -16.02 -18.20 -6.72
C ASP A 86 -15.44 -19.46 -6.03
N ASN A 87 -14.62 -20.22 -6.76
CA ASN A 87 -13.96 -21.44 -6.29
C ASN A 87 -12.77 -21.23 -5.34
N ARG A 88 -12.70 -20.09 -4.63
CA ARG A 88 -11.52 -19.71 -3.84
C ARG A 88 -11.84 -19.46 -2.38
N VAL A 89 -10.91 -19.87 -1.53
CA VAL A 89 -11.02 -19.68 -0.09
C VAL A 89 -9.77 -19.02 0.48
N LEU A 90 -9.98 -18.15 1.46
CA LEU A 90 -8.91 -17.57 2.26
C LEU A 90 -8.63 -18.50 3.44
N LEU A 91 -7.36 -18.87 3.60
CA LEU A 91 -6.85 -19.63 4.73
C LEU A 91 -5.96 -18.74 5.58
N CYS A 92 -5.94 -18.97 6.89
CA CYS A 92 -5.00 -18.32 7.79
C CYS A 92 -3.56 -18.47 7.29
N GLY A 93 -2.82 -17.36 7.21
CA GLY A 93 -1.42 -17.37 6.77
C GLY A 93 -0.53 -18.29 7.62
N LYS A 94 -0.84 -18.42 8.92
CA LYS A 94 -0.11 -19.23 9.91
C LYS A 94 -0.60 -20.68 9.99
N CYS A 95 -1.82 -20.92 10.46
CA CYS A 95 -2.32 -22.27 10.76
C CYS A 95 -3.12 -22.94 9.64
N LYS A 96 -3.34 -22.26 8.50
CA LYS A 96 -4.09 -22.78 7.34
C LYS A 96 -5.57 -23.12 7.59
N THR A 97 -6.12 -22.84 8.76
CA THR A 97 -7.57 -22.92 9.00
C THR A 97 -8.33 -21.99 8.04
N LYS A 98 -9.46 -22.47 7.49
CA LYS A 98 -10.33 -21.68 6.61
C LYS A 98 -10.89 -20.45 7.33
N ALA A 99 -10.76 -19.29 6.68
CA ALA A 99 -11.29 -18.01 7.15
C ALA A 99 -12.63 -17.70 6.47
N CYS A 100 -12.64 -17.42 5.15
CA CYS A 100 -13.84 -17.10 4.38
C CYS A 100 -13.73 -17.57 2.92
N SER A 101 -14.85 -17.56 2.19
CA SER A 101 -14.88 -17.71 0.74
C SER A 101 -14.57 -16.37 0.05
N THR A 102 -14.17 -16.37 -1.22
CA THR A 102 -14.12 -15.14 -2.03
C THR A 102 -15.51 -14.56 -2.29
N GLU A 103 -16.56 -15.39 -2.25
CA GLU A 103 -17.96 -14.95 -2.33
C GLU A 103 -18.39 -14.08 -1.15
N ASP A 104 -17.78 -14.27 0.01
CA ASP A 104 -18.06 -13.51 1.23
C ASP A 104 -17.31 -12.16 1.24
N LEU A 105 -16.34 -11.97 0.33
CA LEU A 105 -15.52 -10.77 0.31
C LEU A 105 -16.27 -9.59 -0.31
N ARG A 106 -16.15 -8.44 0.35
CA ARG A 106 -16.57 -7.15 -0.20
C ARG A 106 -15.45 -6.12 -0.13
N VAL A 107 -15.45 -5.18 -1.07
CA VAL A 107 -14.58 -4.01 -1.05
C VAL A 107 -15.39 -2.76 -0.67
N ILE A 108 -14.87 -2.01 0.29
CA ILE A 108 -15.41 -0.75 0.80
C ILE A 108 -14.48 0.37 0.33
N GLU A 109 -15.03 1.38 -0.33
CA GLU A 109 -14.29 2.55 -0.83
C GLU A 109 -13.01 2.13 -1.60
N GLU A 110 -13.16 1.14 -2.48
CA GLU A 110 -12.16 0.61 -3.43
C GLU A 110 -10.89 -0.04 -2.82
N SER A 111 -10.67 0.09 -1.50
CA SER A 111 -9.37 -0.18 -0.89
C SER A 111 -9.43 -0.97 0.41
N HIS A 112 -10.57 -0.98 1.09
CA HIS A 112 -10.77 -1.71 2.33
C HIS A 112 -11.55 -3.00 2.06
N TYR A 113 -11.07 -4.13 2.56
CA TYR A 113 -11.68 -5.43 2.27
C TYR A 113 -12.25 -6.03 3.54
N THR A 114 -13.48 -6.48 3.44
CA THR A 114 -14.23 -7.10 4.51
C THR A 114 -14.69 -8.50 4.09
N ALA A 115 -14.93 -9.36 5.06
CA ALA A 115 -15.58 -10.65 4.86
C ALA A 115 -16.92 -10.62 5.59
N LEU A 116 -18.00 -10.79 4.84
CA LEU A 116 -19.36 -10.87 5.36
C LEU A 116 -19.71 -12.30 5.80
N GLY A 117 -20.84 -12.43 6.49
CA GLY A 117 -21.43 -13.71 6.84
C GLY A 117 -21.13 -14.17 8.28
N GLU A 118 -22.14 -14.78 8.89
CA GLU A 118 -22.08 -15.28 10.27
C GLU A 118 -20.98 -16.33 10.48
N LYS A 119 -20.71 -17.14 9.45
CA LYS A 119 -19.63 -18.13 9.48
C LYS A 119 -18.25 -17.49 9.66
N PHE A 120 -18.04 -16.25 9.21
CA PHE A 120 -16.76 -15.56 9.41
C PHE A 120 -16.63 -15.06 10.85
N LYS A 121 -17.72 -14.56 11.46
CA LYS A 121 -17.75 -14.10 12.85
C LYS A 121 -17.32 -15.19 13.84
N THR A 122 -17.61 -16.47 13.55
CA THR A 122 -17.18 -17.59 14.40
C THR A 122 -15.71 -18.03 14.19
N ARG A 123 -14.95 -17.37 13.32
CA ARG A 123 -13.57 -17.77 12.93
C ARG A 123 -12.49 -16.86 13.48
N TYR A 124 -12.88 -15.77 14.14
CA TYR A 124 -11.94 -14.81 14.70
C TYR A 124 -12.23 -14.49 16.17
N THR A 125 -11.22 -13.93 16.83
CA THR A 125 -11.36 -13.26 18.12
C THR A 125 -10.88 -11.83 18.01
N THR A 126 -11.30 -10.98 18.94
CA THR A 126 -10.89 -9.58 18.99
C THR A 126 -9.99 -9.33 20.18
N LYS A 127 -9.02 -8.42 20.02
CA LYS A 127 -8.18 -7.94 21.11
C LYS A 127 -8.19 -6.42 21.18
N PRO A 128 -8.28 -5.83 22.39
CA PRO A 128 -8.27 -4.38 22.54
C PRO A 128 -7.05 -3.74 21.87
N GLN A 129 -7.26 -2.60 21.22
CA GLN A 129 -6.20 -1.74 20.72
C GLN A 129 -6.58 -0.29 21.01
N ALA A 130 -5.57 0.58 21.17
CA ALA A 130 -5.79 2.02 21.26
C ALA A 130 -6.69 2.48 20.09
N PRO A 131 -7.84 3.12 20.38
CA PRO A 131 -8.73 3.60 19.35
C PRO A 131 -8.02 4.69 18.56
N GLU A 132 -8.23 4.67 17.26
CA GLU A 132 -7.59 5.59 16.33
C GLU A 132 -8.54 5.82 15.16
N ASP A 133 -8.75 7.09 14.82
CA ASP A 133 -9.69 7.51 13.79
C ASP A 133 -8.93 7.71 12.48
N TYR A 134 -9.45 7.09 11.41
CA TYR A 134 -8.89 7.15 10.07
C TYR A 134 -10.00 7.47 9.08
N GLY A 135 -10.20 8.75 8.80
CA GLY A 135 -11.26 9.22 7.91
C GLY A 135 -12.63 8.79 8.42
N LYS A 136 -13.30 7.90 7.68
CA LYS A 136 -14.65 7.38 8.00
C LYS A 136 -14.63 6.15 8.89
N PHE A 137 -13.46 5.60 9.20
CA PHE A 137 -13.29 4.40 10.00
C PHE A 137 -12.79 4.76 11.40
N LYS A 138 -13.45 4.23 12.43
CA LYS A 138 -12.94 4.30 13.80
C LYS A 138 -12.48 2.94 14.25
N LYS A 139 -11.20 2.79 14.52
CA LYS A 139 -10.63 1.50 14.91
C LYS A 139 -10.98 1.15 16.35
N LYS A 140 -11.50 -0.05 16.57
CA LYS A 140 -11.92 -0.54 17.90
C LYS A 140 -10.98 -1.58 18.47
N SER A 141 -10.62 -2.56 17.64
CA SER A 141 -9.85 -3.72 18.11
C SER A 141 -9.07 -4.37 16.98
N LYS A 142 -8.14 -5.25 17.34
CA LYS A 142 -7.45 -6.13 16.42
C LYS A 142 -8.25 -7.40 16.17
N LEU A 143 -8.25 -7.85 14.93
CA LEU A 143 -8.88 -9.09 14.47
C LEU A 143 -7.83 -10.21 14.44
N HIS A 144 -8.07 -11.32 15.14
CA HIS A 144 -7.13 -12.45 15.21
C HIS A 144 -7.80 -13.77 14.83
N CYS A 145 -7.03 -14.70 14.28
CA CYS A 145 -7.47 -16.07 14.03
C CYS A 145 -7.84 -16.77 15.35
N ILE A 146 -9.04 -17.34 15.42
CA ILE A 146 -9.50 -18.06 16.63
C ILE A 146 -8.63 -19.28 16.97
N SER A 147 -8.04 -19.94 15.97
CA SER A 147 -7.30 -21.19 16.16
C SER A 147 -5.84 -21.01 16.55
N CYS A 148 -5.21 -19.87 16.21
CA CYS A 148 -3.75 -19.70 16.39
C CYS A 148 -3.31 -18.29 16.76
N ASP A 149 -4.28 -17.41 17.00
CA ASP A 149 -4.09 -16.04 17.47
C ASP A 149 -3.25 -15.17 16.52
N TYR A 150 -3.29 -15.48 15.22
CA TYR A 150 -2.57 -14.73 14.20
C TYR A 150 -3.35 -13.47 13.77
N ASP A 151 -2.69 -12.31 13.74
CA ASP A 151 -3.29 -11.05 13.31
C ASP A 151 -3.78 -11.15 11.85
N TRP A 152 -5.08 -10.94 11.66
CA TRP A 152 -5.77 -10.91 10.38
C TRP A 152 -6.10 -9.49 9.92
N GLY A 153 -6.18 -8.53 10.84
CA GLY A 153 -6.63 -7.17 10.55
C GLY A 153 -7.16 -6.42 11.75
N ILE A 154 -8.25 -5.67 11.55
CA ILE A 154 -8.86 -4.79 12.55
C ILE A 154 -10.37 -4.88 12.50
N ILE A 155 -11.02 -4.58 13.62
CA ILE A 155 -12.44 -4.23 13.67
C ILE A 155 -12.57 -2.72 13.72
N VAL A 156 -13.46 -2.18 12.90
CA VAL A 156 -13.74 -0.75 12.80
C VAL A 156 -15.24 -0.47 12.89
N LYS A 157 -15.57 0.73 13.36
CA LYS A 157 -16.87 1.34 13.13
C LYS A 157 -16.87 2.03 11.78
N TYR A 158 -17.89 1.80 10.98
CA TYR A 158 -18.07 2.42 9.65
C TYR A 158 -19.55 2.69 9.39
N LYS A 159 -19.91 3.96 9.10
CA LYS A 159 -21.27 4.40 8.73
C LYS A 159 -22.41 3.79 9.56
N GLY A 160 -22.24 3.70 10.88
CA GLY A 160 -23.24 3.17 11.81
C GLY A 160 -23.01 1.71 12.22
N PHE A 161 -22.31 0.91 11.41
CA PHE A 161 -21.93 -0.46 11.78
C PHE A 161 -20.79 -0.43 12.78
N GLU A 162 -21.02 -1.00 13.95
CA GLU A 162 -20.09 -0.95 15.07
C GLU A 162 -18.91 -1.92 14.90
N ASP A 163 -19.13 -3.10 14.33
CA ASP A 163 -18.17 -4.20 14.36
C ASP A 163 -17.85 -4.73 12.95
N MET A 164 -17.35 -3.84 12.09
CA MET A 164 -16.99 -4.18 10.72
C MET A 164 -15.57 -4.76 10.66
N PRO A 165 -15.36 -6.01 10.19
CA PRO A 165 -14.02 -6.58 10.07
C PRO A 165 -13.34 -6.09 8.80
N LEU A 166 -12.13 -5.54 8.93
CA LEU A 166 -11.25 -5.24 7.80
C LEU A 166 -10.04 -6.17 7.82
N ILE A 167 -9.89 -6.96 6.77
CA ILE A 167 -8.86 -7.99 6.65
C ILE A 167 -7.72 -7.57 5.71
N LYS A 168 -6.52 -8.08 5.99
CA LYS A 168 -5.31 -7.83 5.19
C LYS A 168 -4.92 -9.08 4.42
N ILE A 169 -4.93 -9.04 3.08
CA ILE A 169 -4.61 -10.22 2.27
C ILE A 169 -3.24 -10.84 2.57
N GLU A 170 -2.25 -10.04 2.97
CA GLU A 170 -0.92 -10.52 3.38
C GLU A 170 -0.95 -11.51 4.56
N ARG A 171 -2.04 -11.50 5.34
CA ARG A 171 -2.25 -12.38 6.49
C ARG A 171 -2.91 -13.70 6.13
N PHE A 172 -3.23 -13.90 4.86
CA PHE A 172 -3.91 -15.09 4.34
C PHE A 172 -3.13 -15.73 3.19
N SER A 173 -3.40 -17.01 2.97
CA SER A 173 -3.12 -17.68 1.71
C SER A 173 -4.44 -17.95 1.00
N VAL A 174 -4.50 -17.70 -0.30
CA VAL A 174 -5.68 -17.98 -1.13
C VAL A 174 -5.51 -19.36 -1.74
N GLN A 175 -6.47 -20.24 -1.54
CA GLN A 175 -6.48 -21.59 -2.09
C GLN A 175 -7.56 -21.69 -3.17
N ASP A 176 -7.18 -22.23 -4.32
CA ASP A 176 -8.13 -22.68 -5.33
C ASP A 176 -8.64 -24.07 -4.93
N VAL A 177 -9.96 -24.21 -4.76
CA VAL A 177 -10.58 -25.44 -4.22
C VAL A 177 -10.51 -26.59 -5.21
N VAL A 178 -10.46 -26.31 -6.52
CA VAL A 178 -10.44 -27.35 -7.57
C VAL A 178 -9.03 -27.91 -7.75
N SER A 179 -8.04 -27.02 -7.90
CA SER A 179 -6.66 -27.40 -8.15
C SER A 179 -5.82 -27.62 -6.88
N ASN A 180 -6.36 -27.24 -5.72
CA ASN A 180 -5.69 -27.26 -4.42
C ASN A 180 -4.41 -26.40 -4.35
N LYS A 181 -4.19 -25.54 -5.36
CA LYS A 181 -3.03 -24.63 -5.42
C LYS A 181 -3.23 -23.46 -4.46
N GLN A 182 -2.16 -23.11 -3.76
CA GLN A 182 -2.15 -21.98 -2.83
C GLN A 182 -1.30 -20.82 -3.35
N PHE A 183 -1.81 -19.62 -3.17
CA PHE A 183 -1.20 -18.37 -3.57
C PHE A 183 -1.07 -17.44 -2.36
N ARG A 184 0.00 -16.64 -2.34
CA ARG A 184 0.18 -15.57 -1.36
C ARG A 184 0.28 -14.24 -2.08
N PHE A 185 -0.47 -13.25 -1.58
CA PHE A 185 -0.46 -11.90 -2.12
C PHE A 185 -0.04 -10.92 -1.03
N ARG A 186 0.75 -9.91 -1.40
CA ARG A 186 1.17 -8.85 -0.47
C ARG A 186 0.15 -7.71 -0.41
N LYS A 187 -0.55 -7.44 -1.50
CA LYS A 187 -1.53 -6.35 -1.61
C LYS A 187 -2.79 -6.83 -2.31
N TRP A 188 -3.93 -6.26 -1.94
CA TRP A 188 -5.21 -6.60 -2.54
C TRP A 188 -5.25 -6.30 -4.04
N LYS A 189 -4.60 -5.22 -4.50
CA LYS A 189 -4.51 -4.93 -5.94
C LYS A 189 -3.81 -6.02 -6.76
N ASP A 190 -3.00 -6.88 -6.12
CA ASP A 190 -2.22 -7.93 -6.80
C ASP A 190 -2.99 -9.26 -6.91
N VAL A 191 -4.18 -9.38 -6.29
CA VAL A 191 -4.98 -10.61 -6.42
C VAL A 191 -5.46 -10.78 -7.86
N ASP A 192 -5.60 -12.01 -8.33
CA ASP A 192 -5.95 -12.37 -9.72
C ASP A 192 -7.45 -12.73 -9.90
N PHE A 193 -8.29 -12.29 -8.96
CA PHE A 193 -9.75 -12.39 -9.00
C PHE A 193 -10.33 -11.04 -8.62
N ALA A 194 -11.50 -10.69 -9.13
CA ALA A 194 -12.17 -9.48 -8.66
C ALA A 194 -13.00 -9.77 -7.38
N VAL A 195 -13.39 -8.71 -6.66
CA VAL A 195 -14.15 -8.74 -5.40
C VAL A 195 -15.37 -7.81 -5.54
N LYS A 196 -16.52 -8.19 -5.00
CA LYS A 196 -17.77 -7.39 -5.08
C LYS A 196 -17.65 -6.10 -4.28
N ASP A 197 -18.24 -5.03 -4.77
CA ASP A 197 -18.42 -3.81 -3.97
C ASP A 197 -19.37 -4.09 -2.81
N PHE A 198 -19.09 -3.49 -1.66
CA PHE A 198 -19.91 -3.59 -0.47
C PHE A 198 -21.22 -2.80 -0.64
N ASP A 199 -22.34 -3.48 -0.41
CA ASP A 199 -23.66 -2.87 -0.33
C ASP A 199 -24.23 -2.93 1.09
N PHE A 200 -24.90 -1.87 1.53
CA PHE A 200 -25.52 -1.78 2.86
C PHE A 200 -26.68 -2.75 3.03
N GLU A 201 -27.36 -3.12 1.94
CA GLU A 201 -28.47 -4.07 1.97
C GLU A 201 -28.03 -5.51 2.30
N GLU A 202 -26.73 -5.82 2.20
CA GLU A 202 -26.19 -7.15 2.47
C GLU A 202 -25.94 -7.43 3.96
N LEU A 203 -26.09 -6.42 4.83
CA LEU A 203 -25.94 -6.61 6.27
C LEU A 203 -27.31 -6.87 6.91
N PRO A 204 -27.48 -7.98 7.67
CA PRO A 204 -28.68 -8.17 8.47
C PRO A 204 -28.75 -7.07 9.54
N TYR A 205 -29.92 -6.43 9.64
CA TYR A 205 -30.25 -5.46 10.69
C TYR A 205 -30.15 -6.07 12.09
#